data_AF-A0A847QXZ3-F1
#
_entry.id   AF-A0A847QXZ3-F1
#
_cell.length_a   1.000
_cell.length_b   1.000
_cell.length_c   1.000
_cell.angle_alpha   90.00
_cell.angle_beta   90.00
_cell.angle_gamma   90.00
#
_symmetry.space_group_name_H-M   'P 1'
#
loop_
_entity.id
_entity.type
_entity.pdbx_description
1 polymer ?
#
loop_
_entity_poly.entity_id
_entity_poly.type
_entity_poly.pdbx_seq_one_letter_code
_entity_poly.pdbx_strand_id
1 'polypeptide(L)'
;KIIVNARGMVAANMNPPLFFDYGGSFYPQGIIGDQIMYFNHEDIKKVIFKGYSDDDDKLMVDNINEWFEKSEFEKGNTLEIKKARSGLNG
;
A
#
# COMPACT_ATOMS: atom_id res chain seq x y z
N LYS A 1 2.44 3.49 14.52
CA LYS A 1 3.38 3.72 13.39
C LYS A 1 3.23 2.54 12.44
N ILE A 2 3.49 2.73 11.15
CA ILE A 2 3.43 1.65 10.14
C ILE A 2 4.84 1.47 9.58
N ILE A 3 5.25 0.22 9.40
CA ILE A 3 6.42 -0.16 8.61
C ILE A 3 5.93 -0.59 7.23
N VAL A 4 6.58 -0.10 6.19
CA VAL A 4 6.39 -0.62 4.83
C VAL A 4 7.12 -1.95 4.74
N ASN A 5 6.39 -3.02 4.45
CA ASN A 5 6.93 -4.37 4.27
C ASN A 5 6.97 -4.78 2.79
N ALA A 6 6.13 -4.19 1.94
CA ALA A 6 6.03 -4.47 0.52
C ALA A 6 5.66 -3.22 -0.29
N ARG A 7 6.02 -3.20 -1.58
CA ARG A 7 5.67 -2.15 -2.54
C ARG A 7 4.92 -2.74 -3.73
N GLY A 8 3.98 -2.00 -4.30
CA GLY A 8 3.23 -2.41 -5.51
C GLY A 8 2.32 -3.60 -5.26
N MET A 9 1.38 -3.46 -4.33
CA MET A 9 0.51 -4.55 -3.88
C MET A 9 -0.83 -4.54 -4.59
N VAL A 10 -1.25 -5.68 -5.15
CA VAL A 10 -2.65 -5.89 -5.59
C VAL A 10 -3.42 -6.61 -4.49
N ALA A 11 -4.45 -5.97 -3.95
CA ALA A 11 -5.32 -6.51 -2.93
C ALA A 11 -6.39 -7.43 -3.57
N ALA A 12 -6.03 -8.69 -3.82
CA ALA A 12 -6.91 -9.68 -4.45
C ALA A 12 -8.16 -10.06 -3.63
N ASN A 13 -8.20 -9.67 -2.34
CA ASN A 13 -9.38 -9.83 -1.49
C ASN A 13 -10.42 -8.73 -1.67
N MET A 14 -10.18 -7.75 -2.55
CA MET A 14 -11.15 -6.75 -2.98
C MET A 14 -11.79 -7.17 -4.30
N ASN A 15 -13.04 -6.73 -4.53
CA ASN A 15 -13.76 -6.97 -5.77
C ASN A 15 -14.34 -5.64 -6.30
N PRO A 16 -13.78 -5.05 -7.38
CA PRO A 16 -12.62 -5.56 -8.12
C PRO A 16 -11.31 -5.50 -7.30
N PRO A 17 -10.26 -6.26 -7.69
CA PRO A 17 -8.93 -6.12 -7.08
C PRO A 17 -8.36 -4.72 -7.31
N LEU A 18 -7.74 -4.15 -6.26
CA LEU A 18 -7.21 -2.79 -6.29
C LEU A 18 -5.71 -2.78 -6.04
N PHE A 19 -5.00 -1.89 -6.72
CA PHE A 19 -3.58 -1.64 -6.54
C PHE A 19 -3.32 -0.62 -5.42
N PHE A 20 -2.29 -0.86 -4.62
CA PHE A 20 -1.80 0.05 -3.58
C PHE A 20 -0.28 0.17 -3.63
N ASP A 21 0.22 1.37 -3.33
CA ASP A 21 1.67 1.61 -3.38
C ASP A 21 2.41 0.76 -2.34
N TYR A 22 1.80 0.53 -1.16
CA TYR A 22 2.44 -0.14 -0.03
C TYR A 22 1.57 -1.19 0.66
N GLY A 23 2.22 -2.26 1.07
CA GLY A 23 1.76 -3.18 2.11
C GLY A 23 2.61 -3.00 3.37
N GLY A 24 1.99 -2.96 4.54
CA GLY A 24 2.70 -2.72 5.79
C GLY A 24 2.06 -3.30 7.04
N SER A 25 2.77 -3.17 8.14
CA SER A 25 2.36 -3.68 9.45
C SER A 25 2.51 -2.64 10.55
N PHE A 26 1.84 -2.85 11.68
CA PHE A 26 2.02 -1.97 12.83
C PHE A 26 3.40 -2.18 13.46
N TYR A 27 4.00 -1.09 13.92
CA TYR A 27 5.20 -1.13 14.76
C TYR A 27 4.84 -0.82 16.22
N PRO A 28 5.38 -1.57 17.21
CA PRO A 28 6.42 -2.61 17.09
C PRO A 28 5.94 -4.05 16.81
N GLN A 29 4.63 -4.28 16.72
CA GLN A 29 4.05 -5.63 16.69
C GLN A 29 4.47 -6.47 15.48
N GLY A 30 4.74 -5.85 14.33
CA GLY A 30 5.04 -6.55 13.09
C GLY A 30 3.77 -7.07 12.41
N ILE A 31 3.95 -8.03 11.50
CA ILE A 31 2.86 -8.73 10.81
C ILE A 31 2.25 -9.75 11.79
N ILE A 32 0.93 -9.73 11.95
CA ILE A 32 0.19 -10.67 12.79
C ILE A 32 -0.72 -11.51 11.89
N GLY A 33 -0.40 -12.79 11.73
CA GLY A 33 -1.13 -13.67 10.81
C GLY A 33 -1.01 -13.20 9.36
N ASP A 34 -2.14 -13.07 8.68
CA ASP A 34 -2.29 -12.61 7.29
C ASP A 34 -2.66 -11.11 7.19
N GLN A 35 -2.60 -10.36 8.30
CA GLN A 35 -3.01 -8.96 8.33
C GLN A 35 -1.93 -8.06 7.72
N ILE A 36 -2.21 -7.57 6.50
CA ILE A 36 -1.44 -6.53 5.83
C ILE A 36 -2.30 -5.26 5.71
N MET A 37 -1.72 -4.12 6.08
CA MET A 37 -2.30 -2.81 5.80
C MET A 37 -1.90 -2.34 4.41
N TYR A 38 -2.88 -2.00 3.60
CA TYR A 38 -2.68 -1.37 2.29
C TYR A 38 -2.84 0.14 2.40
N PHE A 39 -1.92 0.89 1.81
CA PHE A 39 -1.96 2.35 1.75
C PHE A 39 -1.10 2.89 0.60
N ASN A 40 -1.37 4.12 0.20
CA ASN A 40 -0.66 4.80 -0.87
C ASN A 40 0.38 5.79 -0.35
N HIS A 41 1.25 6.25 -1.23
CA HIS A 41 2.25 7.26 -0.91
C HIS A 41 1.63 8.57 -0.41
N GLU A 42 0.51 8.98 -1.00
CA GLU A 42 -0.26 10.16 -0.57
C GLU A 42 -0.83 10.05 0.85
N ASP A 43 -0.99 8.84 1.39
CA ASP A 43 -1.44 8.62 2.77
C ASP A 43 -0.32 8.86 3.80
N ILE A 44 0.94 8.96 3.36
CA ILE A 44 2.09 9.11 4.25
C ILE A 44 2.21 10.57 4.71
N LYS A 45 1.72 10.83 5.93
CA LYS A 45 1.89 12.15 6.57
C LYS A 45 3.35 12.50 6.91
N LYS A 46 4.14 11.51 7.33
CA LYS A 46 5.54 11.72 7.76
C LYS A 46 6.32 10.42 7.69
N VAL A 47 7.49 10.45 7.04
CA VAL A 47 8.50 9.40 7.14
C VAL A 47 9.33 9.64 8.40
N ILE A 48 9.30 8.68 9.34
CA ILE A 48 10.04 8.76 10.60
C ILE A 48 11.45 8.17 10.46
N PHE A 49 11.60 7.16 9.61
CA PHE A 49 12.86 6.49 9.30
C PHE A 49 12.77 5.94 7.88
N LYS A 50 13.84 6.10 7.09
CA LYS A 50 13.96 5.47 5.78
C LYS A 50 14.85 4.24 5.95
N GLY A 51 14.32 3.08 5.52
CA GLY A 51 15.08 1.81 5.53
C GLY A 51 16.19 1.81 4.48
N TYR A 52 16.72 0.61 4.23
CA TYR A 52 17.70 0.39 3.17
C TYR A 52 17.14 0.81 1.80
N SER A 53 17.96 1.47 0.98
CA SER A 53 17.61 1.99 -0.34
C SER A 53 18.89 2.19 -1.13
N ASP A 54 18.97 1.58 -2.31
CA ASP A 54 20.07 1.65 -3.25
C ASP A 54 19.54 1.82 -4.68
N ASP A 55 20.36 1.60 -5.71
CA ASP A 55 19.93 1.76 -7.09
C ASP A 55 19.00 0.61 -7.54
N ASP A 56 19.18 -0.59 -7.00
CA ASP A 56 18.26 -1.72 -7.26
C ASP A 56 16.86 -1.42 -6.68
N ASP A 57 16.80 -0.82 -5.49
CA ASP A 57 15.57 -0.32 -4.88
C ASP A 57 14.83 0.68 -5.79
N LYS A 58 15.55 1.62 -6.40
CA LYS A 58 14.98 2.62 -7.33
C LYS A 58 14.46 1.94 -8.59
N LEU A 59 15.27 1.08 -9.21
CA LEU A 59 14.88 0.34 -10.42
C LEU A 59 13.63 -0.53 -10.17
N MET A 60 13.52 -1.17 -9.01
CA MET A 60 12.34 -1.93 -8.63
C MET A 60 11.11 -1.04 -8.52
N VAL A 61 11.22 0.13 -7.90
CA VAL A 61 10.10 1.09 -7.79
C VAL A 61 9.66 1.60 -9.17
N ASP A 62 10.61 1.94 -10.04
CA ASP A 62 10.32 2.40 -11.40
C ASP A 62 9.59 1.32 -12.21
N ASN A 63 10.07 0.07 -12.14
CA ASN A 63 9.45 -1.07 -12.81
C ASN A 63 8.02 -1.34 -12.31
N ILE A 64 7.78 -1.19 -11.00
CA ILE A 64 6.43 -1.34 -10.42
C ILE A 64 5.49 -0.27 -10.97
N ASN A 65 5.94 0.98 -11.04
CA ASN A 65 5.13 2.09 -11.54
C ASN A 65 4.82 1.92 -13.03
N GLU A 66 5.82 1.57 -13.85
CA GLU A 66 5.64 1.31 -15.27
C GLU A 66 4.67 0.13 -15.52
N TRP A 67 4.79 -0.94 -14.73
CA TRP A 67 3.86 -2.06 -14.80
C TRP A 67 2.44 -1.64 -14.43
N PHE A 68 2.27 -0.86 -13.36
CA PHE A 68 0.97 -0.38 -12.92
C PHE A 68 0.30 0.51 -13.97
N GLU A 69 1.03 1.44 -14.58
CA GLU A 69 0.54 2.31 -15.65
C GLU A 69 0.01 1.53 -16.87
N LYS A 70 0.54 0.33 -17.11
CA LYS A 70 0.12 -0.56 -18.21
C LYS A 70 -0.89 -1.63 -17.77
N SER A 71 -1.28 -1.64 -16.49
CA SER A 71 -2.18 -2.63 -15.94
C SER A 71 -3.65 -2.18 -16.03
N GLU A 72 -4.56 -3.15 -15.89
CA GLU A 72 -6.01 -2.90 -15.82
C GLU A 72 -6.48 -2.59 -14.38
N PHE A 73 -5.57 -2.55 -13.40
CA PHE A 73 -5.94 -2.36 -12.00
C PHE A 73 -6.19 -0.89 -11.70
N GLU A 74 -7.25 -0.63 -10.96
CA GLU A 74 -7.49 0.70 -10.39
C GLU A 74 -6.67 0.90 -9.12
N LYS A 75 -6.21 2.14 -8.90
CA LYS A 75 -5.55 2.52 -7.65
C LYS A 75 -6.59 2.64 -6.54
N GLY A 76 -6.39 1.93 -5.44
CA GLY A 76 -7.34 1.92 -4.33
C GLY A 76 -7.36 3.23 -3.55
N ASN A 77 -8.55 3.79 -3.33
CA ASN A 77 -8.74 4.99 -2.50
C ASN A 77 -8.97 4.59 -1.03
N THR A 78 -7.98 4.83 -0.17
CA THR A 78 -8.06 4.38 1.23
C THR A 78 -9.14 5.09 2.04
N LEU A 79 -9.51 6.32 1.68
CA LEU A 79 -10.56 7.08 2.36
C LEU A 79 -11.95 6.53 2.04
N GLU A 80 -12.21 6.23 0.77
CA GLU A 80 -13.48 5.62 0.33
C GLU A 80 -13.66 4.23 0.94
N ILE A 81 -12.61 3.41 0.94
CA ILE A 81 -12.64 2.07 1.54
C ILE A 81 -12.89 2.16 3.05
N LYS A 82 -12.28 3.12 3.75
CA LYS A 82 -12.54 3.34 5.18
C LYS A 82 -13.99 3.72 5.44
N LYS A 83 -14.55 4.66 4.67
CA LYS A 83 -15.95 5.08 4.79
C LYS A 83 -16.92 3.92 4.58
N ALA A 84 -16.70 3.13 3.53
CA ALA A 84 -17.51 1.95 3.21
C ALA A 84 -17.48 0.92 4.34
N ARG A 85 -16.32 0.69 4.97
CA ARG A 85 -16.17 -0.26 6.09
C ARG A 85 -16.71 0.26 7.42
N SER A 86 -16.68 1.57 7.66
CA SER A 86 -17.15 2.16 8.92
C SER A 86 -18.66 2.39 8.97
N GLY A 87 -19.40 2.10 7.89
CA GLY A 87 -20.85 2.36 7.81
C GLY A 87 -21.21 3.85 7.91
N LEU A 88 -20.23 4.74 7.73
CA LEU A 88 -20.43 6.19 7.68
C LEU A 88 -20.87 6.55 6.26
N ASN A 89 -22.11 6.19 5.95
CA ASN A 89 -22.83 6.85 4.88
C ASN A 89 -23.16 8.25 5.39
N GLY A 90 -22.70 9.27 4.66
CA GLY A 90 -22.94 10.67 4.98
C GLY A 90 -24.41 11.05 4.97
#